data_AF-A0A268EIX6-F1
#
_entry.id   AF-A0A268EIX6-F1
#
_cell.length_a   1.000
_cell.length_b   1.000
_cell.length_c   1.000
_cell.angle_alpha   90.00
_cell.angle_beta   90.00
_cell.angle_gamma   90.00
#
_symmetry.space_group_name_H-M   'P 1'
#
loop_
_entity.id
_entity.type
_entity.pdbx_description
1 polymer ?
#
loop_
_entity_poly.entity_id
_entity_poly.type
_entity_poly.pdbx_seq_one_letter_code
_entity_poly.pdbx_strand_id
1 'polypeptide(L)'
;MKETVSSKMYYVLNEAISEVSAAPSEKREMILERLVAQGKAVKAPQQELSQGKILFQSYLILQFLRRYNHDKNYRRYVLDAG
;
A
#
# COMPACT_ATOMS: atom_id res chain seq x y z
N MET A 1 2.49 -25.64 2.39
CA MET A 1 1.96 -24.34 2.87
C MET A 1 2.53 -23.28 1.97
N LYS A 2 1.71 -22.62 1.14
CA LYS A 2 2.16 -21.42 0.43
C LYS A 2 2.04 -20.28 1.43
N GLU A 3 3.16 -19.91 2.04
CA GLU A 3 3.30 -18.61 2.69
C GLU A 3 3.10 -17.57 1.58
N THR A 4 1.86 -17.11 1.43
CA THR A 4 1.57 -15.92 0.67
C THR A 4 2.12 -14.77 1.49
N VAL A 5 3.42 -14.48 1.35
CA VAL A 5 4.04 -13.25 1.84
C VAL A 5 3.40 -12.11 1.04
N SER A 6 2.19 -11.75 1.45
CA SER A 6 1.41 -10.68 0.85
C SER A 6 1.91 -9.39 1.46
N SER A 7 3.07 -8.93 0.99
CA SER A 7 3.58 -7.61 1.37
C SER A 7 2.53 -6.57 0.97
N LYS A 8 1.91 -5.92 1.96
CA LYS A 8 0.90 -4.88 1.70
C LYS A 8 1.63 -3.60 1.34
N MET A 9 1.33 -3.06 0.17
CA MET A 9 1.92 -1.80 -0.29
C MET A 9 0.96 -0.64 -0.02
N TYR A 10 1.50 0.44 0.52
CA TYR A 10 0.81 1.69 0.79
C TYR A 10 1.58 2.86 0.16
N TYR A 11 0.86 3.89 -0.23
CA TYR A 11 1.42 5.19 -0.59
C TYR A 11 0.98 6.18 0.47
N VAL A 12 1.93 6.68 1.26
CA VAL A 12 1.67 7.53 2.43
C VAL A 12 2.13 8.95 2.12
N LEU A 13 1.34 9.96 2.48
CA LEU A 13 1.78 11.35 2.35
C LEU A 13 3.07 11.58 3.15
N ASN A 14 3.98 12.38 2.59
CA ASN A 14 5.26 12.70 3.23
C ASN A 14 5.11 13.31 4.63
N GLU A 15 4.03 14.05 4.88
CA GLU A 15 3.73 14.62 6.20
C GLU A 15 3.40 13.54 7.24
N ALA A 16 2.83 12.40 6.82
CA ALA A 16 2.36 11.34 7.70
C ALA A 16 3.36 10.17 7.81
N ILE A 17 4.43 10.15 7.01
CA ILE A 17 5.41 9.05 6.99
C ILE A 17 6.14 8.89 8.34
N SER A 18 6.34 10.00 9.05
CA SER A 18 6.96 10.01 10.38
C SER A 18 6.12 9.25 11.40
N GLU A 19 4.78 9.31 11.30
CA GLU A 19 3.87 8.58 12.19
C GLU A 19 4.01 7.06 12.01
N VAL A 20 4.23 6.60 10.78
CA VAL A 20 4.39 5.17 10.46
C VAL A 20 5.77 4.67 10.88
N SER A 21 6.82 5.43 10.57
CA SER A 21 8.21 5.02 10.83
C SER A 21 8.58 5.05 12.32
N ALA A 22 8.02 5.98 13.09
CA ALA A 22 8.21 6.06 14.54
C ALA A 22 7.44 4.97 15.31
N ALA A 23 6.48 4.29 14.67
CA ALA A 23 5.65 3.30 15.33
C ALA A 23 6.33 1.92 15.44
N PRO A 24 6.03 1.16 16.51
CA PRO A 24 6.42 -0.25 16.62
C PRO A 24 5.85 -1.07 15.46
N SER A 25 6.61 -2.04 14.96
CA SER A 25 6.23 -2.87 13.79
C SER A 25 4.81 -3.44 13.89
N GLU A 26 4.44 -3.95 15.07
CA GLU A 26 3.11 -4.52 15.37
C GLU A 26 1.94 -3.52 15.20
N LYS A 27 2.22 -2.23 15.33
CA LYS A 27 1.22 -1.15 15.23
C LYS A 27 1.23 -0.44 13.89
N ARG A 28 2.21 -0.72 13.01
CA ARG A 28 2.36 -0.03 11.73
C ARG A 28 1.19 -0.28 10.80
N GLU A 29 0.66 -1.51 10.76
CA GLU A 29 -0.53 -1.81 9.95
C GLU A 29 -1.73 -0.99 10.41
N MET A 30 -2.02 -0.98 11.71
CA MET A 30 -3.13 -0.23 12.28
C MET A 30 -3.01 1.27 11.98
N ILE A 31 -1.80 1.83 12.07
CA ILE A 31 -1.54 3.24 11.75
C ILE A 31 -1.72 3.51 10.27
N LEU A 32 -1.22 2.64 9.39
CA LEU A 32 -1.41 2.76 7.94
C LEU A 32 -2.89 2.74 7.57
N GLU A 33 -3.67 1.80 8.09
CA GLU A 33 -5.12 1.72 7.85
C GLU A 33 -5.85 2.96 8.41
N ARG A 34 -5.43 3.48 9.58
CA ARG A 34 -5.93 4.76 10.10
C ARG A 34 -5.62 5.93 9.16
N LEU A 35 -4.39 6.01 8.63
CA LEU A 35 -4.00 7.05 7.69
C LEU A 35 -4.77 6.94 6.37
N VAL A 36 -5.11 5.73 5.93
CA VAL A 36 -6.00 5.52 4.78
C VAL A 36 -7.38 6.08 5.06
N ALA A 37 -7.97 5.80 6.23
CA ALA A 37 -9.26 6.35 6.62
C ALA A 37 -9.25 7.89 6.72
N GLN A 38 -8.12 8.49 7.04
CA GLN A 38 -7.92 9.94 7.10
C GLN A 38 -7.61 10.57 5.73
N GLY A 39 -7.49 9.79 4.65
CA GLY A 39 -7.09 10.27 3.34
C GLY A 39 -5.61 10.68 3.23
N LYS A 40 -4.80 10.32 4.23
CA LYS A 40 -3.35 10.59 4.28
C LYS A 40 -2.49 9.45 3.73
N ALA A 41 -3.09 8.31 3.47
CA ALA A 41 -2.46 7.18 2.80
C ALA A 41 -3.44 6.52 1.84
N VAL A 42 -2.90 5.75 0.90
CA VAL A 42 -3.69 4.97 -0.05
C VAL A 42 -3.12 3.57 -0.11
N LYS A 43 -3.97 2.57 0.05
CA LYS A 43 -3.60 1.15 -0.05
C LYS A 43 -3.53 0.76 -1.53
N ALA A 44 -2.41 0.15 -1.92
CA ALA A 44 -2.27 -0.35 -3.28
C ALA A 44 -3.21 -1.54 -3.51
N PRO A 45 -3.88 -1.62 -4.67
CA PRO A 45 -4.66 -2.79 -5.02
C PRO A 45 -3.76 -4.02 -5.10
N GLN A 46 -4.13 -5.09 -4.40
CA GLN A 46 -3.45 -6.39 -4.50
C GLN A 46 -4.01 -7.14 -5.71
N GLN A 47 -3.14 -7.79 -6.49
CA GLN A 47 -3.60 -8.71 -7.53
C GLN A 47 -4.22 -9.94 -6.85
N GLU A 48 -5.53 -10.08 -6.96
CA GLU A 48 -6.16 -11.36 -6.69
C GLU A 48 -6.01 -12.21 -7.95
N LEU A 49 -5.23 -13.28 -7.86
CA LEU A 49 -5.02 -14.28 -8.92
C LEU A 49 -6.31 -15.08 -9.17
N SER A 50 -7.36 -14.40 -9.64
CA SER A 50 -8.60 -15.03 -10.07
C SER A 50 -8.64 -15.04 -11.60
N GLN A 51 -8.69 -16.23 -12.19
CA GLN A 51 -8.31 -16.56 -13.58
C GLN A 51 -9.05 -15.83 -14.72
N GLY A 52 -9.97 -14.90 -14.45
CA GLY A 52 -10.74 -14.18 -15.47
C GLY A 52 -10.61 -12.64 -15.47
N LYS A 53 -10.02 -12.02 -14.44
CA LYS A 53 -9.99 -10.54 -14.29
C LYS A 53 -8.59 -9.93 -14.34
N ILE A 54 -7.58 -10.73 -14.66
CA ILE A 54 -6.17 -10.38 -14.54
C ILE A 54 -5.80 -9.15 -15.40
N LEU A 55 -6.29 -9.05 -16.64
CA LEU A 55 -5.96 -7.92 -17.53
C LEU A 55 -6.52 -6.59 -17.02
N PHE A 56 -7.79 -6.55 -16.61
CA PHE A 56 -8.42 -5.33 -16.10
C PHE A 56 -7.84 -4.89 -14.75
N GLN A 57 -7.59 -5.85 -13.84
CA GLN A 57 -6.93 -5.55 -12.57
C GLN A 57 -5.49 -5.05 -12.78
N SER A 58 -4.76 -5.63 -13.72
CA SER A 58 -3.40 -5.17 -14.05
C SER A 58 -3.40 -3.74 -14.59
N TYR A 59 -4.38 -3.39 -15.43
CA TYR A 59 -4.54 -2.01 -15.91
C TYR A 59 -4.82 -1.03 -14.76
N LEU A 60 -5.72 -1.36 -13.83
CA LEU A 60 -6.01 -0.52 -12.67
C LEU A 60 -4.79 -0.33 -11.77
N ILE A 61 -4.03 -1.40 -11.51
CA ILE A 61 -2.78 -1.34 -10.74
C ILE A 61 -1.76 -0.48 -11.45
N LEU A 62 -1.57 -0.62 -12.77
CA LEU A 62 -0.64 0.20 -13.53
C LEU A 62 -1.01 1.69 -13.47
N GLN A 63 -2.29 2.04 -13.61
CA GLN A 63 -2.74 3.43 -13.49
C GLN A 63 -2.54 3.97 -12.07
N PHE A 64 -2.81 3.15 -11.06
CA PHE A 64 -2.55 3.48 -9.66
C PHE A 64 -1.06 3.76 -9.42
N LEU A 65 -0.19 2.82 -9.80
CA LEU A 65 1.27 2.95 -9.65
C LEU A 65 1.78 4.16 -10.43
N ARG A 66 1.29 4.40 -11.65
CA ARG A 66 1.67 5.57 -12.46
C ARG A 66 1.30 6.87 -11.76
N ARG A 67 0.13 6.96 -11.14
CA ARG A 67 -0.29 8.15 -10.41
C ARG A 67 0.62 8.41 -9.21
N TYR A 68 0.79 7.42 -8.34
CA TYR A 68 1.43 7.64 -7.04
C TYR A 68 2.97 7.47 -7.05
N ASN A 69 3.58 6.79 -8.03
CA ASN A 69 5.04 6.80 -8.17
C ASN A 69 5.58 8.13 -8.68
N HIS A 70 4.78 8.89 -9.44
CA HIS A 70 5.18 10.20 -9.94
C HIS A 70 4.75 11.35 -9.01
N ASP A 71 3.88 11.08 -8.03
CA ASP A 71 3.44 12.08 -7.07
C ASP A 71 4.47 12.27 -5.96
N LYS A 72 5.17 13.41 -6.00
CA LYS A 72 6.22 13.76 -5.03
C LYS A 72 5.69 13.90 -3.60
N ASN A 73 4.38 14.06 -3.41
CA ASN A 73 3.78 14.21 -2.08
C ASN A 73 3.62 12.86 -1.36
N TYR A 74 3.68 11.75 -2.10
CA TYR A 74 3.54 10.41 -1.54
C TYR A 74 4.86 9.66 -1.53
N ARG A 75 5.03 8.81 -0.52
CA ARG A 75 6.13 7.87 -0.40
C ARG A 75 5.59 6.44 -0.36
N ARG A 76 6.19 5.57 -1.16
CA ARG A 76 5.89 4.14 -1.14
C ARG A 76 6.36 3.52 0.18
N TYR A 77 5.46 2.83 0.86
CA TYR A 77 5.71 2.09 2.08
C TYR A 77 5.28 0.63 1.87
N VAL A 78 6.19 -0.31 2.13
CA VAL A 78 5.90 -1.75 2.04
C VAL A 78 5.86 -2.28 3.46
N LEU A 79 4.73 -2.88 3.82
CA LEU A 79 4.58 -3.60 5.07
C LEU A 79 4.94 -5.06 4.80
N ASP A 80 6.14 -5.46 5.21
CA ASP A 80 6.55 -6.86 5.20
C ASP A 80 5.81 -7.60 6.32
N ALA A 81 5.22 -8.74 5.96
CA ALA A 81 4.69 -9.68 6.94
C ALA A 81 5.89 -10.36 7.61
N GLY A 82 6.34 -9.81 8.73
CA GLY A 82 7.33 -10.43 9.61
C GLY A 82 6.73 -11.54 10.45
#